data_AF-A0A8H7X0Y4-F1
#
_entry.id   AF-A0A8H7X0Y4-F1
#
_cell.length_a   1.000
_cell.length_b   1.000
_cell.length_c   1.000
_cell.angle_alpha   90.00
_cell.angle_beta   90.00
_cell.angle_gamma   90.00
#
_symmetry.space_group_name_H-M   'P 1'
#
loop_
_entity.id
_entity.type
_entity.pdbx_description
1 polymer ?
#
loop_
_entity_poly.entity_id
_entity_poly.type
_entity_poly.pdbx_seq_one_letter_code
_entity_poly.pdbx_strand_id
1 'polypeptide(L)'
;MGFGCIGMSIPRSYGRPNETECHKVLTAAADMDIDFWVTRNAYGPFVNDELISRRFKETGRRKAIFLATKFGINVQDTKPRMLVCSKPDHVKEACARSLERLNVDYIDLYLQQRVDTDIPIEKTIQAMTELKDKEKIRNLSLSECCVRTLERAHKVHPIAAVGMKISPLLSESNPQRLCF
;
A
#
# COMPACT_ATOMS: atom_id res chain seq x y z
N MET A 1 -11.79 7.00 10.47
CA MET A 1 -12.16 6.54 9.10
C MET A 1 -10.93 6.71 8.21
N GLY A 2 -10.76 5.88 7.18
CA GLY A 2 -9.65 6.02 6.22
C GLY A 2 -10.15 6.25 4.80
N PHE A 3 -9.29 6.81 3.94
CA PHE A 3 -9.62 7.12 2.55
C PHE A 3 -8.83 6.25 1.57
N GLY A 4 -9.54 5.45 0.78
CA GLY A 4 -8.94 4.60 -0.26
C GLY A 4 -8.83 5.33 -1.60
N CYS A 5 -7.62 5.66 -2.03
CA CYS A 5 -7.38 6.47 -3.21
C CYS A 5 -7.55 5.74 -4.56
N ILE A 6 -7.92 4.45 -4.55
CA ILE A 6 -8.03 3.61 -5.77
C ILE A 6 -8.95 4.20 -6.84
N GLY A 7 -10.03 4.87 -6.43
CA GLY A 7 -11.02 5.46 -7.33
C GLY A 7 -10.49 6.63 -8.15
N MET A 8 -9.31 7.17 -7.81
CA MET A 8 -8.77 8.40 -8.41
C MET A 8 -7.91 8.17 -9.65
N SER A 9 -7.52 6.93 -9.97
CA SER A 9 -6.66 6.66 -11.12
C SER A 9 -7.06 5.46 -11.99
N ILE A 10 -8.05 4.67 -11.57
CA ILE A 10 -8.54 3.52 -12.35
C ILE A 10 -9.84 3.92 -13.06
N PRO A 11 -9.89 3.84 -14.41
CA PRO A 11 -11.15 3.98 -15.14
C PRO A 11 -12.18 2.96 -14.64
N ARG A 12 -13.37 3.42 -14.31
CA ARG A 12 -14.49 2.58 -13.88
C ARG A 12 -15.57 2.56 -14.96
N SER A 13 -16.63 1.80 -14.75
CA SER A 13 -17.84 1.80 -15.58
C SER A 13 -18.44 3.19 -15.79
N TYR A 14 -18.16 4.14 -14.89
CA TYR A 14 -18.65 5.51 -14.93
C TYR A 14 -17.65 6.53 -15.53
N GLY A 15 -16.55 6.07 -16.13
CA GLY A 15 -15.59 6.91 -16.84
C GLY A 15 -14.22 7.05 -16.17
N ARG A 16 -13.42 7.97 -16.71
CA ARG A 16 -12.08 8.30 -16.21
C ARG A 16 -12.15 9.36 -15.10
N PRO A 17 -11.40 9.20 -14.00
CA PRO A 17 -11.31 10.24 -12.97
C PRO A 17 -10.78 11.55 -13.54
N ASN A 18 -11.40 12.67 -13.15
CA ASN A 18 -10.91 14.02 -13.42
C ASN A 18 -9.97 14.45 -12.28
N GLU A 19 -8.78 14.93 -12.61
CA GLU A 19 -7.76 15.28 -11.60
C GLU A 19 -8.24 16.40 -10.65
N THR A 20 -8.84 17.45 -11.18
CA THR A 20 -9.36 18.57 -10.38
C THR A 20 -10.38 18.10 -9.35
N GLU A 21 -11.30 17.22 -9.75
CA GLU A 21 -12.28 16.65 -8.83
C GLU A 21 -11.62 15.71 -7.80
N CYS A 22 -10.62 14.93 -8.20
CA CYS A 22 -9.86 14.09 -7.26
C CYS A 22 -9.15 14.95 -6.20
N HIS A 23 -8.53 16.07 -6.58
CA HIS A 23 -7.90 17.00 -5.64
C HIS A 23 -8.91 17.65 -4.71
N LYS A 24 -10.10 18.04 -5.20
CA LYS A 24 -11.18 18.52 -4.33
C LYS A 24 -11.58 17.46 -3.28
N VAL A 25 -11.70 16.20 -3.68
CA VAL A 25 -12.01 15.09 -2.76
C VAL A 25 -10.90 14.87 -1.74
N LEU A 26 -9.63 14.87 -2.14
CA LEU A 26 -8.49 14.77 -1.19
C LEU A 26 -8.50 15.91 -0.17
N THR A 27 -8.83 17.12 -0.63
CA THR A 27 -8.92 18.31 0.24
C THR A 27 -10.05 18.16 1.25
N ALA A 28 -11.25 17.83 0.76
CA ALA A 28 -12.41 17.63 1.61
C ALA A 28 -12.18 16.50 2.63
N ALA A 29 -11.54 15.40 2.22
CA ALA A 29 -11.17 14.32 3.14
C ALA A 29 -10.23 14.83 4.26
N ALA A 30 -9.17 15.57 3.90
CA ALA A 30 -8.27 16.15 4.89
C ALA A 30 -8.93 17.20 5.80
N ASP A 31 -9.81 18.04 5.24
CA ASP A 31 -10.55 19.05 6.02
C ASP A 31 -11.57 18.43 6.99
N MET A 32 -11.94 17.17 6.76
CA MET A 32 -12.81 16.35 7.63
C MET A 32 -12.01 15.43 8.57
N ASP A 33 -10.71 15.68 8.76
CA ASP A 33 -9.80 14.85 9.57
C ASP A 33 -9.75 13.37 9.13
N ILE A 34 -10.04 13.09 7.86
CA ILE A 34 -9.81 11.78 7.25
C ILE A 34 -8.36 11.75 6.76
N ASP A 35 -7.45 11.53 7.70
CA ASP A 35 -6.00 11.61 7.53
C ASP A 35 -5.33 10.28 7.15
N PHE A 36 -6.01 9.14 7.32
CA PHE A 36 -5.48 7.84 6.95
C PHE A 36 -5.70 7.53 5.47
N TRP A 37 -4.71 7.82 4.62
CA TRP A 37 -4.82 7.66 3.17
C TRP A 37 -4.14 6.38 2.69
N VAL A 38 -4.85 5.65 1.83
CA VAL A 38 -4.43 4.33 1.38
C VAL A 38 -4.34 4.31 -0.15
N THR A 39 -3.12 4.21 -0.68
CA THR A 39 -2.83 4.07 -2.12
C THR A 39 -2.14 2.74 -2.45
N ARG A 40 -1.63 2.60 -3.68
CA ARG A 40 -0.84 1.47 -4.20
C ARG A 40 -0.13 1.85 -5.50
N ASN A 41 1.11 1.37 -5.65
CA ASN A 41 1.92 1.47 -6.87
C ASN A 41 1.21 1.01 -8.18
N ALA A 42 0.38 -0.04 -8.12
CA ALA A 42 -0.34 -0.63 -9.24
C ALA A 42 -1.74 -0.01 -9.52
N TYR A 43 -2.06 1.18 -9.01
CA TYR A 43 -3.33 1.86 -9.34
C TYR A 43 -3.19 2.79 -10.55
N GLY A 44 -3.66 2.32 -11.72
CA GLY A 44 -3.56 3.06 -12.99
C GLY A 44 -2.11 3.45 -13.22
N PRO A 45 -1.24 2.49 -13.59
CA PRO A 45 0.18 2.43 -13.21
C PRO A 45 0.80 3.81 -12.98
N PHE A 46 1.22 4.06 -11.74
CA PHE A 46 1.93 5.28 -11.31
C PHE A 46 1.10 6.58 -11.22
N VAL A 47 -0.09 6.68 -11.85
CA VAL A 47 -0.92 7.90 -11.87
C VAL A 47 -1.42 8.31 -10.48
N ASN A 48 -1.72 7.35 -9.60
CA ASN A 48 -2.24 7.67 -8.26
C ASN A 48 -1.21 8.33 -7.36
N ASP A 49 0.02 7.80 -7.36
CA ASP A 49 1.13 8.31 -6.54
C ASP A 49 1.45 9.76 -6.98
N GLU A 50 1.47 10.03 -8.28
CA GLU A 50 1.72 11.37 -8.83
C GLU A 50 0.59 12.37 -8.52
N LEU A 51 -0.67 11.94 -8.58
CA LEU A 51 -1.82 12.78 -8.24
C LEU A 51 -1.77 13.22 -6.77
N ILE A 52 -1.44 12.29 -5.87
CA ILE A 52 -1.26 12.55 -4.44
C ILE A 52 -0.04 13.47 -4.21
N SER A 53 1.07 13.20 -4.90
CA SER A 53 2.29 14.02 -4.85
C SER A 53 2.02 15.48 -5.17
N ARG A 54 1.28 15.76 -6.27
CA ARG A 54 0.88 17.12 -6.64
C ARG A 54 0.05 17.79 -5.54
N ARG A 55 -0.89 17.06 -4.94
CA ARG A 55 -1.71 17.61 -3.84
C ARG A 55 -0.89 17.90 -2.58
N PHE A 56 0.07 17.05 -2.23
CA PHE A 56 0.98 17.32 -1.11
C PHE A 56 1.85 18.55 -1.37
N LYS A 57 2.37 18.69 -2.59
CA LYS A 57 3.17 19.86 -2.98
C LYS A 57 2.36 21.16 -2.89
N GLU A 58 1.11 21.13 -3.32
CA GLU A 58 0.22 22.30 -3.30
C GLU A 58 -0.20 22.69 -1.88
N THR A 59 -0.52 21.72 -1.03
CA THR A 59 -1.11 21.98 0.30
C THR A 59 -0.10 22.02 1.45
N GLY A 60 1.09 21.43 1.27
CA GLY A 60 2.04 21.20 2.36
C GLY A 60 1.58 20.19 3.42
N ARG A 61 0.43 19.54 3.24
CA ARG A 61 -0.21 18.69 4.27
C ARG A 61 0.36 17.29 4.41
N ARG A 62 1.49 16.94 3.77
CA ARG A 62 2.08 15.59 3.86
C ARG A 62 2.23 15.11 5.31
N LYS A 63 2.71 15.98 6.22
CA LYS A 63 2.90 15.62 7.65
C LYS A 63 1.59 15.41 8.41
N ALA A 64 0.47 15.94 7.92
CA ALA A 64 -0.85 15.78 8.52
C ALA A 64 -1.59 14.54 8.01
N ILE A 65 -1.04 13.81 7.03
CA ILE A 65 -1.65 12.64 6.43
C ILE A 65 -0.85 11.40 6.80
N PHE A 66 -1.50 10.42 7.41
CA PHE A 66 -0.93 9.09 7.62
C PHE A 66 -1.03 8.30 6.31
N LEU A 67 0.09 8.17 5.60
CA LEU A 67 0.13 7.61 4.26
C LEU A 67 0.49 6.11 4.26
N ALA A 68 -0.43 5.29 3.77
CA ALA A 68 -0.21 3.87 3.52
C ALA A 68 -0.08 3.56 2.02
N THR A 69 0.95 2.79 1.66
CA THR A 69 1.09 2.25 0.29
C THR A 69 1.48 0.78 0.32
N LYS A 70 1.36 0.10 -0.82
CA LYS A 70 1.52 -1.35 -0.94
C LYS A 70 2.52 -1.72 -2.02
N PHE A 71 3.19 -2.84 -1.82
CA PHE A 71 4.05 -3.50 -2.80
C PHE A 71 3.62 -4.97 -3.00
N GLY A 72 4.38 -5.68 -3.82
CA GLY A 72 4.25 -7.13 -3.97
C GLY A 72 3.44 -7.54 -5.19
N ILE A 73 2.94 -6.59 -5.97
CA ILE A 73 2.42 -6.83 -7.31
C ILE A 73 3.40 -6.21 -8.29
N ASN A 74 4.09 -7.06 -9.05
CA ASN A 74 4.98 -6.61 -10.11
C ASN A 74 4.14 -6.25 -11.34
N VAL A 75 4.05 -4.96 -11.63
CA VAL A 75 3.52 -4.45 -12.89
C VAL A 75 4.71 -4.34 -13.84
N GLN A 76 4.99 -5.40 -14.60
CA GLN A 76 5.96 -5.30 -15.69
C GLN A 76 5.25 -4.67 -16.89
N ASP A 77 5.88 -3.65 -17.49
CA ASP A 77 5.34 -2.90 -18.65
C ASP A 77 5.01 -3.80 -19.86
N THR A 78 5.50 -5.04 -19.89
CA THR A 78 5.44 -5.92 -21.05
C THR A 78 4.67 -7.23 -20.85
N LYS A 79 4.16 -7.53 -19.65
CA LYS A 79 3.41 -8.78 -19.40
C LYS A 79 2.13 -8.55 -18.60
N PRO A 80 0.97 -9.04 -19.09
CA PRO A 80 -0.33 -8.84 -18.44
C PRO A 80 -0.54 -9.65 -17.16
N ARG A 81 0.49 -10.34 -16.64
CA ARG A 81 0.38 -11.11 -15.39
C ARG A 81 0.85 -10.26 -14.21
N MET A 82 -0.09 -9.97 -13.32
CA MET A 82 0.16 -9.50 -11.96
C MET A 82 0.89 -10.61 -11.20
N LEU A 83 2.23 -10.62 -11.27
CA LEU A 83 3.02 -11.58 -10.53
C LEU A 83 3.21 -11.07 -9.10
N VAL A 84 2.91 -11.94 -8.14
CA VAL A 84 3.25 -11.68 -6.74
C VAL A 84 4.76 -11.81 -6.61
N CYS A 85 5.42 -10.84 -5.98
CA CYS A 85 6.87 -10.88 -5.77
C CYS A 85 7.21 -10.30 -4.40
N SER A 86 7.75 -11.12 -3.51
CA SER A 86 8.18 -10.67 -2.17
C SER A 86 9.69 -10.78 -1.93
N LYS A 87 10.47 -10.90 -3.01
CA LYS A 87 11.93 -10.93 -2.92
C LYS A 87 12.45 -9.66 -2.22
N PRO A 88 13.39 -9.76 -1.27
CA PRO A 88 13.95 -8.63 -0.52
C PRO A 88 14.35 -7.42 -1.38
N ASP A 89 15.04 -7.65 -2.50
CA ASP A 89 15.48 -6.57 -3.39
C ASP A 89 14.30 -5.84 -4.05
N HIS A 90 13.26 -6.58 -4.43
CA HIS A 90 12.05 -5.99 -4.99
C HIS A 90 11.28 -5.16 -3.94
N VAL A 91 11.26 -5.58 -2.67
CA VAL A 91 10.65 -4.78 -1.59
C VAL A 91 11.32 -3.40 -1.50
N LYS A 92 12.66 -3.39 -1.49
CA LYS A 92 13.46 -2.16 -1.39
C LYS A 92 13.29 -1.27 -2.62
N GLU A 93 13.34 -1.87 -3.81
CA GLU A 93 13.12 -1.19 -5.08
C GLU A 93 11.72 -0.56 -5.16
N ALA A 94 10.68 -1.33 -4.83
CA ALA A 94 9.30 -0.84 -4.86
C ALA A 94 9.09 0.32 -3.88
N CYS A 95 9.71 0.27 -2.70
CA CYS A 95 9.67 1.34 -1.72
C CYS A 95 10.32 2.61 -2.27
N ALA A 96 11.55 2.50 -2.78
CA ALA A 96 12.28 3.63 -3.36
C ALA A 96 11.49 4.32 -4.49
N ARG A 97 10.95 3.53 -5.42
CA ARG A 97 10.13 4.06 -6.52
C ARG A 97 8.82 4.71 -6.04
N SER A 98 8.20 4.18 -4.98
CA SER A 98 7.00 4.80 -4.38
C SER A 98 7.33 6.13 -3.72
N LEU A 99 8.43 6.22 -2.95
CA LEU A 99 8.88 7.47 -2.34
C LEU A 99 9.16 8.55 -3.39
N GLU A 100 9.84 8.16 -4.48
CA GLU A 100 10.14 9.05 -5.61
C GLU A 100 8.86 9.60 -6.26
N ARG A 101 7.92 8.73 -6.65
CA ARG A 101 6.66 9.18 -7.30
C ARG A 101 5.79 10.02 -6.39
N LEU A 102 5.66 9.61 -5.12
CA LEU A 102 4.92 10.37 -4.11
C LEU A 102 5.63 11.68 -3.75
N ASN A 103 6.93 11.80 -4.06
CA ASN A 103 7.81 12.89 -3.68
C ASN A 103 7.78 13.15 -2.16
N VAL A 104 8.03 12.09 -1.38
CA VAL A 104 8.02 12.12 0.10
C VAL A 104 9.24 11.39 0.66
N ASP A 105 9.68 11.80 1.85
CA ASP A 105 10.87 11.22 2.49
C ASP A 105 10.61 9.86 3.14
N TYR A 106 9.36 9.62 3.57
CA TYR A 106 8.93 8.42 4.29
C TYR A 106 7.48 8.03 3.98
N ILE A 107 7.16 6.77 4.27
CA ILE A 107 5.80 6.19 4.24
C ILE A 107 5.40 5.78 5.67
N ASP A 108 4.18 6.12 6.10
CA ASP A 108 3.73 5.83 7.47
C ASP A 108 3.44 4.33 7.68
N LEU A 109 2.83 3.67 6.69
CA LEU A 109 2.53 2.24 6.72
C LEU A 109 2.82 1.58 5.38
N TYR A 110 3.78 0.66 5.37
CA TYR A 110 4.17 -0.06 4.16
C TYR A 110 3.67 -1.50 4.21
N LEU A 111 2.87 -1.87 3.20
CA LEU A 111 2.06 -3.09 3.21
C LEU A 111 2.49 -4.07 2.10
N GLN A 112 2.70 -5.33 2.45
CA GLN A 112 2.74 -6.41 1.45
C GLN A 112 1.31 -6.73 1.00
N GLN A 113 1.00 -6.55 -0.29
CA GLN A 113 -0.38 -6.72 -0.78
C GLN A 113 -0.85 -8.19 -0.81
N ARG A 114 0.04 -9.11 -1.16
CA ARG A 114 -0.20 -10.55 -1.26
C ARG A 114 1.04 -11.27 -0.74
N VAL A 115 0.82 -12.32 0.03
CA VAL A 115 1.91 -13.20 0.46
C VAL A 115 2.38 -14.01 -0.75
N ASP A 116 3.68 -13.91 -1.04
CA ASP A 116 4.37 -14.78 -1.97
C ASP A 116 4.73 -16.09 -1.25
N THR A 117 4.22 -17.21 -1.73
CA THR A 117 4.45 -18.53 -1.10
C THR A 117 5.84 -19.09 -1.40
N ASP A 118 6.52 -18.58 -2.44
CA ASP A 118 7.84 -19.05 -2.86
C ASP A 118 8.96 -18.40 -2.03
N ILE A 119 8.65 -17.31 -1.32
CA ILE A 119 9.61 -16.56 -0.50
C ILE A 119 9.24 -16.70 0.98
N PRO A 120 10.15 -17.21 1.85
CA PRO A 120 9.92 -17.22 3.29
C PRO A 120 9.59 -15.81 3.80
N ILE A 121 8.47 -15.68 4.53
CA ILE A 121 7.97 -14.39 5.01
C ILE A 121 9.03 -13.62 5.81
N GLU A 122 9.89 -14.31 6.55
CA GLU A 122 10.95 -13.72 7.35
C GLU A 122 11.92 -12.89 6.51
N LYS A 123 12.25 -13.34 5.29
CA LYS A 123 13.13 -12.59 4.37
C LYS A 123 12.47 -11.29 3.93
N THR A 124 11.18 -11.33 3.65
CA THR A 124 10.38 -10.14 3.28
C THR A 124 10.34 -9.15 4.44
N ILE A 125 10.06 -9.61 5.66
CA ILE A 125 9.98 -8.74 6.84
C ILE A 125 11.34 -8.16 7.22
N GLN A 126 12.43 -8.92 7.08
CA GLN A 126 13.79 -8.39 7.25
C GLN A 126 14.06 -7.23 6.30
N ALA A 127 13.71 -7.37 5.02
CA ALA A 127 13.87 -6.29 4.05
C ALA A 127 13.05 -5.04 4.40
N MET A 128 11.82 -5.22 4.90
CA MET A 128 10.99 -4.11 5.38
C MET A 128 11.57 -3.49 6.66
N THR A 129 12.17 -4.28 7.54
CA THR A 129 12.83 -3.79 8.77
C THR A 129 14.02 -2.91 8.42
N GLU A 130 14.85 -3.31 7.46
CA GLU A 130 15.95 -2.45 6.98
C GLU A 130 15.46 -1.11 6.41
N LEU A 131 14.30 -1.08 5.75
CA LEU A 131 13.70 0.18 5.27
C LEU A 131 13.23 1.05 6.44
N LYS A 132 12.72 0.44 7.51
CA LYS A 132 12.34 1.13 8.73
C LYS A 132 13.56 1.71 9.47
N ASP A 133 14.63 0.94 9.56
CA ASP A 133 15.89 1.39 10.18
C ASP A 133 16.51 2.58 9.42
N LYS A 134 16.29 2.65 8.11
CA LYS A 134 16.67 3.78 7.24
C LYS A 134 15.64 4.92 7.22
N GLU A 135 14.64 4.85 8.09
CA GLU A 135 13.52 5.80 8.21
C GLU A 135 12.69 6.01 6.93
N LYS A 136 12.81 5.11 5.95
CA LYS A 136 12.04 5.17 4.70
C LYS A 136 10.59 4.75 4.90
N ILE A 137 10.33 3.91 5.91
CA ILE A 137 8.99 3.55 6.35
C ILE A 137 8.90 3.67 7.88
N ARG A 138 7.70 3.93 8.42
CA ARG A 138 7.49 3.97 9.89
C ARG A 138 6.95 2.65 10.43
N ASN A 139 6.02 2.02 9.69
CA ASN A 139 5.33 0.80 10.14
C ASN A 139 5.23 -0.24 9.03
N LEU A 140 5.20 -1.51 9.45
CA LEU A 140 5.08 -2.68 8.58
C LEU A 140 3.67 -3.24 8.68
N SER A 141 3.15 -3.74 7.56
CA SER A 141 1.81 -4.32 7.50
C SER A 141 1.73 -5.46 6.48
N LEU A 142 0.79 -6.38 6.69
CA LEU A 142 0.50 -7.47 5.77
C LEU A 142 -0.97 -7.45 5.32
N SER A 143 -1.25 -7.89 4.10
CA SER A 143 -2.62 -8.02 3.59
C SER A 143 -2.89 -9.45 3.16
N GLU A 144 -4.09 -9.95 3.47
CA GLU A 144 -4.57 -11.28 3.08
C GLU A 144 -3.55 -12.40 3.40
N CYS A 145 -2.91 -12.29 4.56
CA CYS A 145 -2.06 -13.33 5.12
C CYS A 145 -2.86 -14.23 6.06
N CYS A 146 -2.44 -15.49 6.19
CA CYS A 146 -2.99 -16.40 7.19
C CYS A 146 -2.33 -16.16 8.56
N VAL A 147 -2.96 -16.70 9.62
CA VAL A 147 -2.50 -16.54 11.01
C VAL A 147 -1.05 -17.01 11.18
N ARG A 148 -0.71 -18.20 10.67
CA ARG A 148 0.65 -18.75 10.78
C ARG A 148 1.71 -17.84 10.14
N THR A 149 1.40 -17.26 8.99
CA THR A 149 2.29 -16.31 8.31
C THR A 149 2.43 -15.02 9.11
N LEU A 150 1.33 -14.50 9.66
CA LEU A 150 1.35 -13.32 10.52
C LEU A 150 2.19 -13.54 11.78
N GLU A 151 2.04 -14.67 12.46
CA GLU A 151 2.82 -15.02 13.66
C GLU A 151 4.32 -15.09 13.35
N ARG A 152 4.69 -15.73 12.24
CA ARG A 152 6.08 -15.82 11.78
C ARG A 152 6.65 -14.44 11.45
N ALA A 153 5.88 -13.60 10.76
CA ALA A 153 6.26 -12.23 10.44
C ALA A 153 6.47 -11.39 11.72
N HIS A 154 5.52 -11.46 12.65
CA HIS A 154 5.55 -10.67 13.89
C HIS A 154 6.72 -11.05 14.81
N LYS A 155 7.19 -12.31 14.74
CA LYS A 155 8.42 -12.75 15.44
C LYS A 155 9.69 -12.10 14.90
N VAL A 156 9.73 -11.72 13.63
CA VAL A 156 10.88 -11.01 13.03
C VAL A 156 10.84 -9.53 13.38
N HIS A 157 9.68 -8.90 13.18
CA HIS A 157 9.46 -7.51 13.57
C HIS A 157 7.95 -7.28 13.80
N PRO A 158 7.55 -6.45 14.79
CA PRO A 158 6.15 -6.12 15.02
C PRO A 158 5.43 -5.65 13.74
N ILE A 159 4.29 -6.27 13.46
CA ILE A 159 3.38 -5.94 12.35
C ILE A 159 2.25 -5.08 12.91
N ALA A 160 2.16 -3.83 12.44
CA ALA A 160 1.29 -2.81 13.04
C ALA A 160 -0.18 -2.95 12.62
N ALA A 161 -0.46 -3.52 11.45
CA ALA A 161 -1.80 -3.67 10.91
C ALA A 161 -1.89 -4.88 9.98
N VAL A 162 -3.11 -5.41 9.82
CA VAL A 162 -3.41 -6.48 8.85
C VAL A 162 -4.62 -6.10 8.00
N GLY A 163 -4.46 -6.17 6.68
CA GLY A 163 -5.55 -5.96 5.72
C GLY A 163 -6.32 -7.25 5.45
N MET A 164 -7.64 -7.23 5.66
CA MET A 164 -8.55 -8.36 5.40
C MET A 164 -9.70 -7.90 4.49
N LYS A 165 -10.26 -8.83 3.72
CA LYS A 165 -11.52 -8.60 2.99
C LYS A 165 -12.67 -8.83 3.96
N ILE A 166 -13.57 -7.86 4.09
CA ILE A 166 -14.77 -7.97 4.91
C ILE A 166 -15.95 -7.33 4.19
N SER A 167 -17.10 -8.01 4.21
CA SER A 167 -18.39 -7.46 3.79
C SER A 167 -19.50 -8.34 4.39
N PRO A 168 -20.75 -7.86 4.49
CA PRO A 168 -21.86 -8.70 4.94
C PRO A 168 -22.14 -9.92 4.03
N LEU A 169 -21.71 -9.84 2.76
CA LEU A 169 -21.80 -10.94 1.79
C LEU A 169 -20.61 -11.93 1.91
N LEU A 170 -19.57 -11.47 2.58
CA LEU A 170 -18.41 -12.18 3.12
C LEU A 170 -18.77 -13.22 4.20
N SER A 171 -19.42 -14.34 3.89
CA SER A 171 -19.88 -15.28 4.94
C SER A 171 -18.76 -15.83 5.84
N GLU A 172 -17.51 -15.88 5.36
CA GLU A 172 -16.33 -16.12 6.18
C GLU A 172 -15.10 -15.39 5.59
N SER A 173 -14.67 -14.28 6.18
CA SER A 173 -13.29 -13.81 6.04
C SER A 173 -12.38 -14.58 6.99
N ASN A 174 -12.40 -15.92 6.92
CA ASN A 174 -11.66 -16.79 7.82
C ASN A 174 -10.16 -16.78 7.46
N PRO A 175 -9.28 -16.20 8.30
CA PRO A 175 -7.84 -16.12 8.01
C PRO A 175 -7.17 -17.50 7.96
N GLN A 176 -7.80 -18.54 8.53
CA GLN A 176 -7.30 -19.91 8.49
C GLN A 176 -7.44 -20.53 7.08
N ARG A 177 -8.43 -20.10 6.28
CA ARG A 177 -8.61 -20.58 4.89
C ARG A 177 -7.64 -19.97 3.88
N LEU A 178 -6.83 -18.99 4.30
CA LEU A 178 -5.76 -18.39 3.48
C LEU A 178 -4.43 -19.13 3.59
N CYS A 179 -4.36 -20.20 4.41
CA CYS A 179 -3.23 -21.12 4.42
C CYS A 179 -3.29 -21.99 3.15
N PHE A 180 -2.47 -21.67 2.15
CA PHE A 180 -2.13 -22.61 1.08
C PHE A 180 -0.83 -23.34 1.45
#